data_AF-A0A382ZH97-F1
#
_entry.id   AF-A0A382ZH97-F1
#
_cell.length_a   1.000
_cell.length_b   1.000
_cell.length_c   1.000
_cell.angle_alpha   90.00
_cell.angle_beta   90.00
_cell.angle_gamma   90.00
#
_symmetry.space_group_name_H-M   'P 1'
#
loop_
_entity.id
_entity.type
_entity.pdbx_description
1 polymer ?
#
loop_
_entity_poly.entity_id
_entity_poly.type
_entity_poly.pdbx_seq_one_letter_code
_entity_poly.pdbx_strand_id
1 'polypeptide(L)' 'VDILFFIRSIIFLVGGLATIIFRKELNNFKNRYIVPLLFKVGFKSKVKNEIKTYYQLGIVFILISVALFIVSITI' A
#
# COMPACT_ATOMS: atom_id res chain seq x y z
N VAL A 1 8.62 -24.16 9.18
CA VAL A 1 8.46 -22.75 9.65
C VAL A 1 9.62 -21.92 9.16
N ASP A 2 9.42 -21.29 8.00
CA ASP A 2 10.37 -20.32 7.47
C ASP A 2 10.18 -18.94 8.12
N ILE A 3 11.00 -18.65 9.12
CA ILE A 3 11.01 -17.37 9.85
C ILE A 3 11.13 -16.16 8.91
N LEU A 4 11.82 -16.29 7.78
CA LEU A 4 11.94 -15.23 6.79
C LEU A 4 10.60 -14.90 6.11
N PHE A 5 9.81 -15.92 5.74
CA PHE A 5 8.48 -15.73 5.16
C PHE A 5 7.50 -15.19 6.20
N PHE A 6 7.63 -15.63 7.45
CA PHE A 6 6.87 -15.08 8.58
C PHE A 6 7.12 -13.58 8.76
N ILE A 7 8.38 -13.14 8.85
CA ILE A 7 8.74 -11.72 9.00
C ILE A 7 8.21 -10.89 7.82
N ARG A 8 8.35 -11.40 6.58
CA ARG A 8 7.83 -10.72 5.38
C ARG A 8 6.31 -10.59 5.43
N SER A 9 5.58 -11.63 5.85
CA SER A 9 4.13 -11.56 6.00
C SER A 9 3.71 -10.45 6.96
N ILE A 10 4.38 -10.33 8.12
CA ILE A 10 4.09 -9.27 9.11
C ILE A 10 4.36 -7.88 8.52
N ILE A 11 5.47 -7.69 7.81
CA ILE A 11 5.78 -6.40 7.17
C ILE A 11 4.69 -6.02 6.18
N PHE A 12 4.23 -6.95 5.33
CA PHE A 12 3.15 -6.70 4.38
C PHE A 12 1.80 -6.46 5.07
N LEU A 13 1.51 -7.16 6.18
CA LEU A 13 0.30 -6.94 6.98
C LEU A 13 0.27 -5.53 7.57
N VAL A 14 1.36 -5.13 8.23
CA VAL A 14 1.50 -3.81 8.84
C VAL A 14 1.44 -2.72 7.77
N GLY A 15 2.10 -2.92 6.63
CA GLY A 15 2.01 -2.03 5.48
C GLY A 15 0.59 -1.90 4.93
N GLY A 16 -0.12 -3.01 4.74
CA GLY A 16 -1.52 -3.03 4.28
C GLY A 16 -2.46 -2.31 5.24
N LEU A 17 -2.34 -2.60 6.54
CA LEU A 17 -3.12 -1.94 7.59
C LEU A 17 -2.83 -0.45 7.68
N ALA A 18 -1.56 -0.05 7.66
CA ALA A 18 -1.18 1.37 7.66
C ALA A 18 -1.77 2.11 6.45
N THR A 19 -1.79 1.47 5.28
CA THR A 19 -2.36 2.06 4.05
C THR A 19 -3.88 2.25 4.16
N ILE A 20 -4.58 1.37 4.89
CA ILE A 20 -6.03 1.46 5.13
C ILE A 20 -6.35 2.47 6.24
N ILE A 21 -5.65 2.41 7.38
CA ILE A 21 -5.88 3.24 8.56
C ILE A 21 -5.52 4.70 8.27
N PHE A 22 -4.31 4.94 7.74
CA PHE A 22 -3.82 6.28 7.43
C PHE A 22 -4.24 6.74 6.04
N ARG A 23 -5.25 6.13 5.43
CA ARG A 23 -5.73 6.47 4.09
C ARG A 23 -5.98 7.97 3.91
N LYS A 24 -6.59 8.61 4.90
CA LYS A 24 -6.91 10.04 4.85
C LYS A 24 -5.64 10.90 4.89
N GLU A 25 -4.67 10.53 5.72
CA GLU A 25 -3.37 11.20 5.80
C GLU A 25 -2.52 10.96 4.56
N LEU A 26 -2.44 9.73 4.06
CA LEU A 26 -1.78 9.40 2.78
C LEU A 26 -2.38 10.16 1.62
N ASN A 27 -3.71 10.27 1.57
CA ASN A 27 -4.37 11.02 0.51
C ASN A 27 -4.12 12.52 0.65
N ASN A 28 -4.11 13.07 1.87
CA ASN A 28 -3.75 14.47 2.13
C ASN A 28 -2.28 14.76 1.82
N PHE A 29 -1.35 13.87 2.20
CA PHE A 29 0.08 13.98 1.91
C PHE A 29 0.32 13.96 0.41
N LYS A 30 -0.34 13.03 -0.30
CA LYS A 30 -0.31 13.00 -1.76
C LYS A 30 -0.87 14.29 -2.35
N ASN A 31 -2.04 14.74 -1.92
CA ASN A 31 -2.67 15.93 -2.49
C ASN A 31 -1.89 17.23 -2.19
N ARG A 32 -1.16 17.26 -1.07
CA ARG A 32 -0.37 18.41 -0.63
C ARG A 32 1.03 18.45 -1.21
N TYR A 33 1.67 17.30 -1.40
CA TYR A 33 3.08 17.22 -1.80
C TYR A 33 3.26 16.60 -3.18
N ILE A 34 2.55 15.50 -3.48
CA ILE A 34 2.76 14.71 -4.70
C ILE A 34 2.00 15.30 -5.90
N VAL A 35 0.73 15.69 -5.70
CA VAL A 35 -0.11 16.29 -6.76
C VAL A 35 0.49 17.59 -7.29
N PRO A 36 0.86 18.58 -6.46
CA PRO A 36 1.48 19.80 -6.98
C PRO A 36 2.84 19.54 -7.63
N LEU A 37 3.62 18.57 -7.14
CA LEU A 37 4.88 18.17 -7.77
C LEU A 37 4.64 17.57 -9.17
N LEU A 38 3.71 16.62 -9.30
CA LEU A 38 3.34 16.02 -10.58
C LEU A 38 2.75 17.03 -11.57
N PHE A 39 1.98 18.00 -11.06
CA PHE A 39 1.44 19.09 -11.86
C PHE A 39 2.55 20.01 -12.37
N LYS A 40 3.57 20.28 -11.56
CA LYS A 40 4.77 21.05 -11.93
C LYS A 40 5.63 20.33 -12.98
N VAL A 41 5.58 19.00 -13.01
CA VAL A 41 6.28 18.15 -14.00
C VAL A 41 5.42 17.86 -15.24
N GLY A 42 4.23 18.46 -15.36
CA GLY A 42 3.40 18.40 -16.57
C GLY A 42 2.35 17.27 -16.61
N PHE A 43 2.23 16.46 -15.57
CA PHE A 43 1.20 15.40 -15.47
C PHE A 43 -0.14 15.98 -14.97
N LYS A 44 -0.82 16.74 -15.83
CA LYS A 44 -2.00 17.55 -15.46
C LYS A 44 -3.33 16.78 -15.34
N SER A 45 -3.45 15.59 -15.96
CA SER A 45 -4.75 14.91 -16.15
C SER A 45 -4.89 13.56 -15.41
N LYS A 46 -3.81 12.77 -15.24
CA LYS A 46 -3.90 11.40 -14.70
C LYS A 46 -4.06 11.31 -13.17
N VAL A 47 -3.67 12.34 -12.42
CA VAL A 47 -3.54 12.25 -10.95
C VAL A 47 -4.90 12.16 -10.23
N LYS A 48 -5.98 12.64 -10.86
CA LYS A 48 -7.32 12.65 -10.26
C LYS A 48 -7.99 11.27 -10.29
N ASN A 49 -7.60 10.38 -11.21
CA ASN A 49 -8.22 9.06 -11.37
C ASN A 49 -7.55 7.94 -10.54
N GLU A 50 -6.28 8.13 -10.13
CA GLU A 50 -5.55 7.17 -9.27
C GLU A 50 -5.91 7.28 -7.78
N ILE A 51 -6.81 8.19 -7.41
CA ILE A 51 -7.22 8.43 -6.02
C ILE A 51 -7.95 7.21 -5.43
N LYS A 52 -8.58 6.37 -6.26
CA LYS A 52 -9.22 5.12 -5.81
C LYS A 52 -8.23 3.97 -5.54
N THR A 53 -6.99 4.06 -6.02
CA THR A 53 -6.07 2.90 -6.05
C THR A 53 -5.42 2.60 -4.70
N TYR A 54 -5.35 3.54 -3.76
CA TYR A 54 -4.72 3.31 -2.44
C TYR A 54 -5.43 2.24 -1.60
N TYR A 55 -6.76 2.16 -1.73
CA TYR A 55 -7.52 1.11 -1.05
C TYR A 55 -7.24 -0.27 -1.66
N GLN A 56 -7.12 -0.34 -2.99
CA GLN A 56 -6.70 -1.57 -3.68
C GLN A 56 -5.28 -1.98 -3.29
N LEU A 57 -4.34 -1.03 -3.14
CA LEU A 57 -2.97 -1.33 -2.70
C LEU A 57 -2.95 -1.92 -1.29
N GLY A 58 -3.72 -1.36 -0.35
CA GLY A 58 -3.84 -1.92 1.00
C GLY A 58 -4.41 -3.34 1.01
N ILE A 59 -5.45 -3.59 0.22
CA ILE A 59 -6.02 -4.95 0.06
C ILE A 59 -5.01 -5.92 -0.54
N VAL A 60 -4.28 -5.51 -1.58
CA VAL A 60 -3.25 -6.34 -2.22
C VAL A 60 -2.15 -6.71 -1.22
N PHE A 61 -1.69 -5.78 -0.39
CA PHE A 61 -0.70 -6.08 0.65
C PHE A 61 -1.22 -7.08 1.70
N ILE A 62 -2.51 -6.99 2.09
CA ILE A 62 -3.12 -7.96 2.99
C ILE A 62 -3.19 -9.34 2.33
N LEU A 63 -3.57 -9.43 1.05
CA LEU A 63 -3.60 -10.70 0.32
C LEU A 63 -2.21 -11.35 0.22
N ILE A 64 -1.18 -10.55 -0.12
CA ILE A 64 0.23 -11.00 -0.17
C ILE A 64 0.68 -11.47 1.21
N SER A 65 0.33 -10.73 2.27
CA SER A 65 0.62 -11.12 3.64
C SER A 65 0.02 -12.49 3.99
N VAL A 66 -1.26 -12.71 3.68
CA VAL A 66 -1.94 -13.99 3.97
C VAL A 66 -1.28 -15.14 3.21
N ALA A 67 -0.96 -14.95 1.92
CA ALA A 67 -0.28 -15.96 1.12
C ALA A 67 1.10 -16.32 1.71
N LEU A 68 1.91 -15.32 2.07
CA LEU A 68 3.23 -15.52 2.69
C LEU A 68 3.13 -16.18 4.07
N PHE A 69 2.09 -15.86 4.84
CA PHE A 69 1.84 -16.48 6.13
C PHE A 69 1.50 -17.97 5.98
N ILE A 70 0.61 -18.32 5.04
CA ILE A 70 0.26 -19.71 4.74
C ILE A 70 1.50 -20.50 4.31
N VAL A 71 2.31 -19.93 3.40
CA VAL A 71 3.57 -20.54 2.96
C VAL A 71 4.51 -20.79 4.15
N SER A 72 4.64 -19.81 5.06
CA SER A 72 5.51 -19.91 6.23
C SER A 72 5.13 -21.00 7.24
N ILE A 73 3.85 -21.41 7.31
CA ILE A 73 3.37 -22.45 8.24
C ILE A 73 3.24 -23.82 7.57
N THR A 74 3.12 -23.85 6.24
CA THR A 74 2.96 -25.07 5.44
C THR A 74 4.32 -25.70 5.11
N ILE A 75 5.36 -24.88 5.00
CA ILE A 75 6.77 -25.26 4.80
C ILE A 75 7.53 -25.06 6.12
#